data_AF-A0A6A6EKG3-F1
#
_entry.id   AF-A0A6A6EKG3-F1
#
_cell.length_a   1.000
_cell.length_b   1.000
_cell.length_c   1.000
_cell.angle_alpha   90.00
_cell.angle_beta   90.00
_cell.angle_gamma   90.00
#
_symmetry.space_group_name_H-M   'P 1'
#
loop_
_entity.id
_entity.type
_entity.pdbx_description
1 polymer ?
#
loop_
_entity_poly.entity_id
_entity_poly.type
_entity_poly.pdbx_seq_one_letter_code
_entity_poly.pdbx_strand_id
1 'polypeptide(L)'
;KVSVFDQHRVNSAIRSRSYYKSLLVKLKEETYDRYRSTWKRLLCYVYRLVHLRQEPRLHHVVTDQQSLMRNRLTEAMATLLEAEKGNSIGRVAELRTGIGRRSLDFCISMLDHRLRGNLYDSIVVGFFAVLGIDDESKGFREPVHYASHLSAFVKIAQLLVIQRAVVGVESGGRVSRRSSRRDATLLHDLLERFFHAVGIKASHV
;
A
#
# COMPACT_ATOMS: atom_id res chain seq x y z
N LYS A 1 -0.28 -28.35 -32.12
CA LYS A 1 -0.38 -27.49 -30.91
C LYS A 1 0.65 -26.39 -31.06
N VAL A 2 0.23 -25.13 -31.22
CA VAL A 2 1.13 -23.99 -31.46
C VAL A 2 1.65 -23.47 -30.12
N SER A 3 2.94 -23.17 -30.05
CA SER A 3 3.59 -22.64 -28.84
C SER A 3 3.02 -21.27 -28.46
N VAL A 4 2.81 -21.04 -27.16
CA VAL A 4 2.35 -19.76 -26.61
C VAL A 4 3.25 -18.60 -27.07
N PHE A 5 4.54 -18.87 -27.26
CA PHE A 5 5.51 -17.89 -27.77
C PHE A 5 5.30 -17.55 -29.27
N ASP A 6 4.87 -18.52 -30.09
CA ASP A 6 4.60 -18.28 -31.52
C ASP A 6 3.30 -17.50 -31.71
N GLN A 7 2.30 -17.76 -30.86
CA GLN A 7 1.08 -16.95 -30.79
C GLN A 7 1.38 -15.49 -30.44
N HIS A 8 2.44 -15.24 -29.65
CA HIS A 8 2.88 -13.88 -29.28
C HIS A 8 3.59 -13.14 -30.43
N ARG A 9 4.39 -13.83 -31.25
CA ARG A 9 5.08 -13.23 -32.40
C ARG A 9 4.13 -12.85 -33.53
N VAL A 10 3.14 -13.69 -33.83
CA VAL A 10 2.13 -13.40 -34.86
C VAL A 10 1.24 -12.21 -34.45
N ASN A 11 0.93 -12.09 -33.16
CA ASN A 11 0.17 -10.95 -32.63
C ASN A 11 0.97 -9.65 -32.50
N SER A 12 2.31 -9.69 -32.54
CA SER A 12 3.14 -8.48 -32.55
C SER A 12 3.29 -7.84 -33.94
N ALA A 13 3.06 -8.60 -35.01
CA ALA A 13 3.21 -8.10 -36.38
C ALA A 13 2.00 -7.27 -36.86
N ILE A 14 0.85 -7.36 -36.19
CA ILE A 14 -0.37 -6.68 -36.59
C ILE A 14 -0.59 -5.44 -35.70
N ARG A 15 -0.07 -4.31 -36.20
CA ARG A 15 -0.60 -2.94 -36.06
C ARG A 15 -0.87 -2.41 -34.64
N SER A 16 -0.02 -1.45 -34.24
CA SER A 16 -0.43 -0.20 -33.58
C SER A 16 -1.48 -0.36 -32.46
N ARG A 17 -1.12 -0.94 -31.30
CA ARG A 17 -1.99 -0.91 -30.11
C ARG A 17 -1.19 -0.86 -28.81
N SER A 18 -1.19 0.33 -28.21
CA SER A 18 -1.28 0.61 -26.77
C SER A 18 -0.35 -0.20 -25.85
N TYR A 19 0.76 0.41 -25.43
CA TYR A 19 1.70 -0.09 -24.42
C TYR A 19 1.11 -0.29 -23.00
N TYR A 20 -0.22 -0.28 -22.84
CA TYR A 20 -0.94 -0.60 -21.61
C TYR A 20 -1.02 -2.11 -21.35
N LYS A 21 -0.12 -2.91 -21.91
CA LYS A 21 -0.07 -4.36 -21.68
C LYS A 21 0.39 -4.63 -20.23
N SER A 22 -0.62 -4.76 -19.37
CA SER A 22 -0.70 -5.83 -18.38
C SER A 22 0.15 -5.69 -17.10
N LEU A 23 0.09 -4.55 -16.41
CA LEU A 23 0.40 -4.55 -14.96
C LEU A 23 -0.63 -5.34 -14.15
N LEU A 24 -1.81 -5.55 -14.73
CA LEU A 24 -2.95 -6.30 -14.20
C LEU A 24 -3.25 -7.49 -15.10
N VAL A 25 -2.29 -8.42 -15.27
CA VAL A 25 -2.67 -9.81 -15.54
C VAL A 25 -3.75 -10.15 -14.51
N LYS A 26 -4.83 -10.86 -14.90
CA LYS A 26 -5.85 -11.36 -13.97
C LYS A 26 -5.15 -12.14 -12.84
N LEU A 27 -4.76 -11.42 -11.79
CA LEU A 27 -4.04 -11.95 -10.65
C LEU A 27 -5.04 -12.79 -9.88
N LYS A 28 -4.64 -14.02 -9.54
CA LYS A 28 -5.44 -14.87 -8.68
C LYS A 28 -5.68 -14.14 -7.35
N GLU A 29 -6.84 -14.34 -6.73
CA GLU A 29 -7.20 -13.69 -5.46
C GLU A 29 -6.13 -13.95 -4.37
N GLU A 30 -5.59 -15.17 -4.33
CA GLU A 30 -4.46 -15.55 -3.45
C GLU A 30 -3.23 -14.65 -3.60
N THR A 31 -2.95 -14.19 -4.83
CA THR A 31 -1.82 -13.30 -5.09
C THR A 31 -2.10 -11.90 -4.56
N TYR A 32 -3.34 -11.43 -4.70
CA TYR A 32 -3.74 -10.16 -4.08
C TYR A 32 -3.59 -10.22 -2.57
N ASP A 33 -4.07 -11.28 -1.91
CA ASP A 33 -3.98 -11.40 -0.46
C ASP A 33 -2.54 -11.39 0.06
N ARG A 34 -1.62 -11.97 -0.69
CA ARG A 34 -0.17 -11.87 -0.40
C ARG A 34 0.34 -10.44 -0.50
N TYR A 35 -0.09 -9.70 -1.51
CA TYR A 35 0.28 -8.30 -1.69
C TYR A 35 -0.29 -7.43 -0.55
N ARG A 36 -1.57 -7.65 -0.20
CA ARG A 36 -2.21 -6.99 0.95
C ARG A 36 -1.44 -7.30 2.22
N SER A 37 -1.17 -8.57 2.50
CA SER A 37 -0.48 -9.02 3.70
C SER A 37 0.89 -8.35 3.83
N THR A 38 1.66 -8.28 2.74
CA THR A 38 2.98 -7.62 2.73
C THR A 38 2.87 -6.14 3.10
N TRP A 39 1.89 -5.42 2.53
CA TRP A 39 1.68 -4.01 2.86
C TRP A 39 1.17 -3.79 4.29
N LYS A 40 0.25 -4.65 4.75
CA LYS A 40 -0.23 -4.63 6.15
C LYS A 40 0.92 -4.82 7.12
N ARG A 41 1.86 -5.74 6.85
CA ARG A 41 3.07 -5.95 7.66
C ARG A 41 3.94 -4.69 7.70
N LEU A 42 4.12 -3.99 6.57
CA LEU A 42 4.85 -2.71 6.55
C LEU A 42 4.17 -1.69 7.47
N LEU A 43 2.86 -1.49 7.32
CA LEU A 43 2.14 -0.48 8.11
C LEU A 43 2.16 -0.81 9.60
N CYS A 44 2.02 -2.09 9.98
CA CYS A 44 2.20 -2.53 11.37
C CYS A 44 3.62 -2.28 11.89
N TYR A 45 4.63 -2.53 11.06
CA TYR A 45 6.03 -2.26 11.41
C TYR A 45 6.25 -0.76 11.65
N VAL A 46 5.77 0.10 10.75
CA VAL A 46 5.84 1.56 10.88
C VAL A 46 5.11 2.03 12.15
N TYR A 47 3.91 1.49 12.41
CA TYR A 47 3.15 1.83 13.61
C TYR A 47 3.89 1.45 14.90
N ARG A 48 4.44 0.23 14.98
CA ARG A 48 5.21 -0.20 16.15
C ARG A 48 6.48 0.62 16.36
N LEU A 49 7.21 0.90 15.28
CA LEU A 49 8.49 1.60 15.35
C LEU A 49 8.32 3.09 15.66
N VAL A 50 7.38 3.76 14.98
CA VAL A 50 7.25 5.22 15.01
C VAL A 50 6.26 5.69 16.07
N HIS A 51 5.12 5.00 16.23
CA HIS A 51 4.06 5.42 17.14
C HIS A 51 4.23 4.79 18.52
N LEU A 52 4.35 3.46 18.60
CA LEU A 52 4.54 2.78 19.88
C LEU A 52 5.98 2.88 20.42
N ARG A 53 6.94 3.23 19.56
CA ARG A 53 8.38 3.27 19.88
C ARG A 53 8.88 1.98 20.54
N GLN A 54 8.33 0.84 20.10
CA GLN A 54 8.72 -0.47 20.60
C GLN A 54 10.13 -0.82 20.14
N GLU A 55 10.89 -1.49 21.01
CA GLU A 55 12.21 -2.02 20.68
C GLU A 55 12.09 -3.22 19.70
N PRO A 56 13.12 -3.47 18.87
CA PRO A 56 14.42 -2.80 18.79
C PRO A 56 14.39 -1.46 18.04
N ARG A 57 15.18 -0.49 18.52
CA ARG A 57 15.33 0.82 17.89
C ARG A 57 16.20 0.70 16.63
N LEU A 58 15.56 0.38 15.50
CA LEU A 58 16.19 0.50 14.20
C LEU A 58 16.30 1.99 13.83
N HIS A 59 17.49 2.41 13.42
CA HIS A 59 17.69 3.76 12.88
C HIS A 59 16.74 3.97 11.70
N HIS A 60 16.08 5.11 11.69
CA HIS A 60 15.21 5.54 10.61
C HIS A 60 14.99 7.05 10.71
N VAL A 61 14.71 7.67 9.56
CA VAL A 61 14.37 9.08 9.47
C VAL A 61 12.96 9.20 8.91
N VAL A 62 12.05 9.75 9.72
CA VAL A 62 10.71 10.13 9.26
C VAL A 62 10.82 11.53 8.64
N THR A 63 10.53 11.66 7.34
CA THR A 63 10.58 12.98 6.69
C THR A 63 9.44 13.88 7.18
N ASP A 64 9.59 15.20 7.02
CA ASP A 64 8.53 16.17 7.38
C ASP A 64 7.21 15.86 6.67
N GLN A 65 7.29 15.47 5.39
CA GLN A 65 6.13 15.07 4.59
C GLN A 65 5.46 13.81 5.17
N GLN A 66 6.24 12.80 5.56
CA GLN A 66 5.70 11.58 6.18
C GLN A 66 5.04 11.87 7.53
N SER A 67 5.67 12.71 8.36
CA SER A 67 5.12 13.16 9.64
C SER A 67 3.81 13.92 9.46
N LEU A 68 3.76 14.85 8.50
CA LEU A 68 2.56 15.62 8.17
C LEU A 68 1.42 14.73 7.70
N MET A 69 1.67 13.82 6.75
CA MET A 69 0.63 12.92 6.24
C MET A 69 0.12 11.97 7.32
N ARG A 70 1.02 11.47 8.18
CA ARG A 70 0.65 10.64 9.33
C ARG A 70 -0.25 11.40 10.29
N ASN A 71 0.15 12.60 10.73
CA ASN A 71 -0.63 13.39 11.68
C ASN A 71 -2.03 13.70 11.13
N ARG A 72 -2.11 14.10 9.85
CA ARG A 72 -3.40 14.32 9.14
C ARG A 72 -4.29 13.08 9.09
N LEU A 73 -3.71 11.89 8.96
CA LEU A 73 -4.44 10.63 8.98
C LEU A 73 -4.94 10.32 10.40
N THR A 74 -4.08 10.45 11.40
CA THR A 74 -4.42 10.22 12.82
C THR A 74 -5.53 11.15 13.30
N GLU A 75 -5.47 12.44 12.97
CA GLU A 75 -6.51 13.42 13.31
C GLU A 75 -7.87 13.08 12.66
N ALA A 76 -7.85 12.69 11.38
CA ALA A 76 -9.07 12.29 10.68
C ALA A 76 -9.67 11.01 11.27
N MET A 77 -8.84 10.06 11.68
CA MET A 77 -9.29 8.85 12.37
C MET A 77 -9.91 9.15 13.73
N ALA A 78 -9.29 10.02 14.54
CA ALA A 78 -9.86 10.44 15.82
C ALA A 78 -11.24 11.08 15.62
N THR A 79 -11.38 11.93 14.59
CA THR A 79 -12.66 12.57 14.25
C THR A 79 -13.72 11.54 13.83
N LEU A 80 -13.34 10.50 13.07
CA LEU A 80 -14.27 9.42 12.70
C LEU A 80 -14.76 8.65 13.93
N LEU A 81 -13.86 8.28 14.84
CA LEU A 81 -14.22 7.53 16.05
C LEU A 81 -15.23 8.28 16.92
N GLU A 82 -15.07 9.60 17.06
CA GLU A 82 -16.05 10.43 17.78
C GLU A 82 -17.39 10.55 17.03
N ALA A 83 -17.36 10.62 15.69
CA ALA A 83 -18.58 10.66 14.89
C ALA A 83 -19.36 9.33 14.89
N GLU A 84 -18.65 8.20 15.00
CA GLU A 84 -19.24 6.86 15.17
C GLU A 84 -19.91 6.71 16.53
N LYS A 85 -19.31 7.23 17.62
CA LYS A 85 -19.96 7.31 18.95
C LYS A 85 -21.23 8.15 18.93
N GLY A 86 -21.23 9.25 18.18
CA GLY A 86 -22.40 10.13 18.00
C GLY A 86 -23.47 9.59 17.04
N ASN A 87 -23.31 8.39 16.47
CA ASN A 87 -24.23 7.71 15.55
C ASN A 87 -24.68 8.55 14.34
N SER A 88 -23.77 9.39 13.82
CA SER A 88 -24.05 10.32 12.72
C SER A 88 -23.78 9.71 11.35
N ILE A 89 -24.64 8.78 10.90
CA ILE A 89 -24.44 7.91 9.71
C ILE A 89 -23.91 8.67 8.47
N GLY A 90 -24.51 9.81 8.10
CA GLY A 90 -24.08 10.59 6.92
C GLY A 90 -22.67 11.18 7.06
N ARG A 91 -22.34 11.70 8.25
CA ARG A 91 -21.02 12.26 8.57
C ARG A 91 -19.95 11.16 8.65
N VAL A 92 -20.31 9.99 9.18
CA VAL A 92 -19.43 8.81 9.23
C VAL A 92 -19.06 8.36 7.81
N ALA A 93 -20.01 8.31 6.87
CA ALA A 93 -19.74 7.92 5.49
C ALA A 93 -18.78 8.90 4.76
N GLU A 94 -18.98 10.21 4.97
CA GLU A 94 -18.10 11.25 4.43
C GLU A 94 -16.67 11.15 5.02
N LEU A 95 -16.56 11.01 6.34
CA LEU A 95 -15.28 10.88 7.03
C LEU A 95 -14.52 9.61 6.61
N ARG A 96 -15.21 8.48 6.43
CA ARG A 96 -14.60 7.23 5.92
C ARG A 96 -14.00 7.43 4.53
N THR A 97 -14.70 8.14 3.64
CA THR A 97 -14.20 8.46 2.30
C THR A 97 -12.95 9.35 2.38
N GLY A 98 -12.97 10.36 3.26
CA GLY A 98 -11.83 11.25 3.51
C GLY A 98 -10.61 10.53 4.09
N ILE A 99 -10.83 9.53 4.96
CA ILE A 99 -9.76 8.69 5.52
C ILE A 99 -9.10 7.88 4.41
N GLY A 100 -9.86 7.24 3.53
CA GLY A 100 -9.29 6.48 2.41
C GLY A 100 -8.29 7.29 1.57
N ARG A 101 -8.59 8.57 1.32
CA ARG A 101 -7.68 9.50 0.62
C ARG A 101 -6.42 9.80 1.43
N ARG A 102 -6.56 10.17 2.70
CA ARG A 102 -5.42 10.49 3.59
C ARG A 102 -4.50 9.30 3.79
N SER A 103 -5.09 8.11 3.85
CA SER A 103 -4.38 6.84 3.92
C SER A 103 -3.54 6.58 2.68
N LEU A 104 -4.09 6.84 1.49
CA LEU A 104 -3.35 6.76 0.24
C LEU A 104 -2.19 7.78 0.20
N ASP A 105 -2.44 9.02 0.62
CA ASP A 105 -1.41 10.06 0.68
C ASP A 105 -0.27 9.68 1.63
N PHE A 106 -0.60 9.13 2.80
CA PHE A 106 0.39 8.58 3.73
C PHE A 106 1.17 7.42 3.09
N CYS A 107 0.50 6.46 2.47
CA CYS A 107 1.15 5.34 1.79
C CYS A 107 2.14 5.80 0.72
N ILE A 108 1.77 6.80 -0.08
CA ILE A 108 2.66 7.34 -1.12
C ILE A 108 3.81 8.13 -0.50
N SER A 109 3.58 8.87 0.59
CA SER A 109 4.66 9.57 1.31
C SER A 109 5.73 8.61 1.84
N MET A 110 5.37 7.37 2.18
CA MET A 110 6.34 6.34 2.57
C MET A 110 7.17 5.85 1.39
N LEU A 111 6.57 5.78 0.19
CA LEU A 111 7.28 5.40 -1.05
C LEU A 111 8.18 6.52 -1.56
N ASP A 112 7.85 7.77 -1.28
CA ASP A 112 8.57 8.98 -1.70
C ASP A 112 9.72 9.35 -0.73
N HIS A 113 10.54 8.35 -0.36
CA HIS A 113 11.75 8.57 0.45
C HIS A 113 12.99 8.55 -0.45
N ARG A 114 13.68 9.69 -0.55
CA ARG A 114 14.93 9.78 -1.33
C ARG A 114 16.06 9.06 -0.62
N LEU A 115 16.59 8.00 -1.22
CA LEU A 115 17.73 7.24 -0.71
C LEU A 115 19.07 7.94 -1.01
N ARG A 116 19.20 9.23 -0.64
CA ARG A 116 20.46 9.97 -0.77
C ARG A 116 21.12 10.03 0.61
N GLY A 117 22.07 9.13 0.86
CA GLY A 117 22.73 9.03 2.16
C GLY A 117 22.70 7.61 2.70
N ASN A 118 22.35 7.45 3.97
CA ASN A 118 22.28 6.15 4.61
C ASN A 118 20.99 5.41 4.18
N LEU A 119 21.13 4.20 3.64
CA LEU A 119 19.99 3.39 3.20
C LEU A 119 19.00 3.09 4.34
N TYR A 120 19.51 3.02 5.57
CA TYR A 120 18.70 2.76 6.77
C TYR A 120 17.86 3.97 7.20
N ASP A 121 18.04 5.15 6.59
CA ASP A 121 17.17 6.30 6.83
C ASP A 121 15.73 5.98 6.38
N SER A 122 15.58 5.12 5.37
CA SER A 122 14.27 4.69 4.89
C SER A 122 13.68 3.58 5.75
N ILE A 123 12.53 3.87 6.37
CA ILE A 123 11.74 2.89 7.14
C ILE A 123 11.35 1.68 6.28
N VAL A 124 11.12 1.89 4.98
CA VAL A 124 10.81 0.80 4.03
C VAL A 124 12.01 -0.13 3.87
N VAL A 125 13.22 0.42 3.81
CA VAL A 125 14.45 -0.39 3.75
C VAL A 125 14.66 -1.14 5.08
N GLY A 126 14.45 -0.48 6.22
CA GLY A 126 14.47 -1.13 7.53
C GLY A 126 13.47 -2.30 7.64
N PHE A 127 12.25 -2.12 7.13
CA PHE A 127 11.25 -3.17 7.02
C PHE A 127 11.75 -4.36 6.20
N PHE A 128 12.38 -4.10 5.04
CA PHE A 128 12.94 -5.14 4.20
C PHE A 128 14.13 -5.87 4.83
N ALA A 129 14.93 -5.18 5.65
CA ALA A 129 16.00 -5.82 6.41
C ALA A 129 15.40 -6.81 7.42
N VAL A 130 14.34 -6.43 8.14
CA VAL A 130 13.64 -7.32 9.09
C VAL A 130 12.98 -8.50 8.38
N LEU A 131 12.40 -8.29 7.20
CA LEU A 131 11.85 -9.40 6.41
C LEU A 131 12.91 -10.41 5.96
N GLY A 132 14.17 -9.99 5.86
CA GLY A 132 15.29 -10.85 5.50
C GLY A 132 15.73 -11.78 6.62
N ILE A 133 15.31 -11.52 7.87
CA ILE A 133 15.62 -12.38 9.01
C ILE A 133 14.70 -13.59 9.01
N ASP A 134 15.28 -14.76 9.20
CA ASP A 134 14.57 -16.01 9.39
C ASP A 134 14.56 -16.41 10.87
N ASP A 135 13.36 -16.46 11.45
CA ASP A 135 13.16 -16.72 12.87
C ASP A 135 13.51 -18.17 13.24
N GLU A 136 13.36 -19.11 12.30
CA GLU A 136 13.60 -20.54 12.52
C GLU A 136 15.09 -20.88 12.49
N SER A 137 15.81 -20.45 11.45
CA SER A 137 17.24 -20.69 11.31
C SER A 137 18.13 -19.72 12.10
N LYS A 138 17.54 -18.67 12.70
CA LYS A 138 18.25 -17.51 13.29
C LYS A 138 19.24 -16.85 12.33
N GLY A 139 19.04 -17.04 11.02
CA GLY A 139 19.90 -16.57 9.94
C GLY A 139 19.15 -15.67 8.96
N PHE A 140 19.63 -15.61 7.73
CA PHE A 140 18.95 -14.90 6.65
C PHE A 140 18.07 -15.86 5.85
N ARG A 141 16.89 -15.39 5.44
CA ARG A 141 16.01 -16.14 4.53
C ARG A 141 16.71 -16.41 3.20
N GLU A 142 16.37 -17.54 2.60
CA GLU A 142 16.82 -17.87 1.26
C GLU A 142 16.33 -16.83 0.23
N PRO A 143 17.14 -16.53 -0.81
CA PRO A 143 16.80 -15.53 -1.82
C PRO A 143 15.44 -15.76 -2.49
N VAL A 144 15.05 -17.03 -2.71
CA VAL A 144 13.79 -17.39 -3.37
C VAL A 144 12.59 -16.94 -2.55
N HIS A 145 12.64 -17.16 -1.23
CA HIS A 145 11.57 -16.78 -0.31
C HIS A 145 11.55 -15.26 -0.08
N TYR A 146 12.73 -14.63 0.02
CA TYR A 146 12.85 -13.18 0.17
C TYR A 146 12.35 -12.40 -1.06
N ALA A 147 12.72 -12.84 -2.27
CA ALA A 147 12.31 -12.19 -3.52
C ALA A 147 10.79 -12.15 -3.70
N SER A 148 10.08 -13.14 -3.14
CA SER A 148 8.62 -13.16 -3.17
C SER A 148 7.99 -11.98 -2.41
N HIS A 149 8.58 -11.56 -1.28
CA HIS A 149 8.15 -10.38 -0.52
C HIS A 149 8.44 -9.09 -1.26
N LEU A 150 9.62 -8.98 -1.86
CA LEU A 150 10.00 -7.81 -2.66
C LEU A 150 9.05 -7.64 -3.86
N SER A 151 8.79 -8.72 -4.60
CA SER A 151 7.85 -8.70 -5.73
C SER A 151 6.44 -8.30 -5.30
N ALA A 152 5.95 -8.87 -4.18
CA ALA A 152 4.66 -8.50 -3.62
C ALA A 152 4.59 -7.01 -3.25
N PHE A 153 5.62 -6.48 -2.61
CA PHE A 153 5.73 -5.07 -2.26
C PHE A 153 5.75 -4.15 -3.48
N VAL A 154 6.59 -4.46 -4.48
CA VAL A 154 6.67 -3.66 -5.71
C VAL A 154 5.32 -3.61 -6.41
N LYS A 155 4.60 -4.73 -6.45
CA LYS A 155 3.27 -4.79 -7.08
C LYS A 155 2.24 -3.94 -6.35
N ILE A 156 2.16 -4.03 -5.02
CA ILE A 156 1.21 -3.17 -4.29
C ILE A 156 1.60 -1.69 -4.35
N ALA A 157 2.91 -1.36 -4.35
CA ALA A 157 3.38 0.01 -4.53
C ALA A 157 2.98 0.58 -5.91
N GLN A 158 3.12 -0.21 -6.98
CA GLN A 158 2.64 0.16 -8.32
C GLN A 158 1.13 0.44 -8.32
N LEU A 159 0.34 -0.42 -7.66
CA LEU A 159 -1.11 -0.23 -7.55
C LEU A 159 -1.47 1.04 -6.79
N LEU A 160 -0.77 1.35 -5.70
CA LEU A 160 -0.97 2.58 -4.93
C LEU A 160 -0.67 3.83 -5.77
N VAL A 161 0.41 3.82 -6.55
CA VAL A 161 0.77 4.93 -7.44
C VAL A 161 -0.27 5.12 -8.54
N ILE A 162 -0.75 4.02 -9.15
CA ILE A 162 -1.84 4.06 -10.13
C ILE A 162 -3.10 4.65 -9.50
N GLN A 163 -3.45 4.22 -8.29
CA GLN A 163 -4.61 4.74 -7.56
C GLN A 163 -4.49 6.24 -7.30
N ARG A 164 -3.32 6.73 -6.90
CA ARG A 164 -3.08 8.17 -6.71
C ARG A 164 -3.23 8.94 -8.02
N ALA A 165 -2.75 8.39 -9.14
CA ALA A 165 -2.93 9.00 -10.46
C ALA A 165 -4.42 9.05 -10.85
N VAL A 166 -5.17 7.96 -10.64
CA VAL A 166 -6.61 7.89 -10.91
C VAL A 166 -7.38 8.94 -10.09
N VAL A 167 -7.14 9.01 -8.77
CA VAL A 167 -7.80 10.01 -7.89
C VAL A 167 -7.44 11.45 -8.29
N GLY A 168 -6.19 11.68 -8.71
CA GLY A 168 -5.75 12.98 -9.22
C GLY A 168 -6.49 13.40 -10.51
N VAL A 169 -6.68 12.46 -11.43
CA VAL A 169 -7.42 12.69 -12.69
C VAL A 169 -8.92 12.87 -12.43
N GLU A 170 -9.51 12.10 -11.52
CA GLU A 170 -10.93 12.24 -11.14
C GLU A 170 -11.23 13.59 -10.48
N SER A 171 -10.24 14.18 -9.80
CA SER A 171 -10.31 15.54 -9.24
C SER A 171 -10.13 16.64 -10.29
N GLY A 172 -9.54 16.32 -11.47
CA GLY A 172 -9.25 17.25 -12.57
C GLY A 172 -10.15 17.13 -13.82
N GLY A 173 -11.01 16.10 -13.88
CA GLY A 173 -12.03 15.92 -14.91
C GLY A 173 -11.64 15.03 -16.11
N ARG A 174 -12.55 14.07 -16.39
CA ARG A 174 -12.73 13.20 -17.59
C ARG A 174 -11.71 12.07 -17.87
N VAL A 175 -11.89 10.90 -17.23
CA VAL A 175 -11.52 9.59 -17.81
C VAL A 175 -12.58 8.50 -17.51
N SER A 176 -12.69 7.54 -18.44
CA SER A 176 -13.67 6.46 -18.56
C SER A 176 -13.84 5.56 -17.32
N ARG A 177 -15.04 5.62 -16.73
CA ARG A 177 -15.49 5.02 -15.45
C ARG A 177 -15.43 3.48 -15.32
N ARG A 178 -15.12 2.72 -16.38
CA ARG A 178 -15.37 1.26 -16.42
C ARG A 178 -14.20 0.36 -16.01
N SER A 179 -12.94 0.81 -16.12
CA SER A 179 -11.77 0.03 -15.65
C SER A 179 -11.29 0.48 -14.27
N SER A 180 -11.34 1.79 -13.99
CA SER A 180 -10.96 2.44 -12.72
C SER A 180 -11.69 1.88 -11.49
N ARG A 181 -12.98 1.55 -11.63
CA ARG A 181 -13.84 1.14 -10.51
C ARG A 181 -13.38 -0.14 -9.81
N ARG A 182 -12.83 -1.13 -10.51
CA ARG A 182 -12.48 -2.44 -9.88
C ARG A 182 -11.18 -2.37 -9.10
N ASP A 183 -10.19 -1.65 -9.61
CA ASP A 183 -8.87 -1.51 -8.96
C ASP A 183 -8.94 -0.57 -7.76
N ALA A 184 -9.75 0.50 -7.85
CA ALA A 184 -10.05 1.39 -6.73
C ALA A 184 -10.85 0.70 -5.62
N THR A 185 -11.77 -0.21 -5.95
CA THR A 185 -12.55 -0.97 -4.95
C THR A 185 -11.65 -1.97 -4.20
N LEU A 186 -10.71 -2.61 -4.88
CA LEU A 186 -9.76 -3.55 -4.25
C LEU A 186 -8.80 -2.88 -3.27
N LEU A 187 -8.35 -1.66 -3.60
CA LEU A 187 -7.50 -0.84 -2.74
C LEU A 187 -8.27 -0.18 -1.60
N HIS A 188 -9.51 0.27 -1.87
CA HIS A 188 -10.42 0.77 -0.86
C HIS A 188 -10.70 -0.31 0.20
N ASP A 189 -10.99 -1.55 -0.21
CA ASP A 189 -11.22 -2.68 0.69
C ASP A 189 -9.92 -3.11 1.42
N LEU A 190 -8.75 -2.97 0.80
CA LEU A 190 -7.44 -3.26 1.41
C LEU A 190 -7.09 -2.26 2.52
N LEU A 191 -7.34 -0.98 2.25
CA LEU A 191 -7.16 0.11 3.18
C LEU A 191 -8.23 0.04 4.28
N GLU A 192 -9.52 -0.10 3.95
CA GLU A 192 -10.61 -0.24 4.92
C GLU A 192 -10.39 -1.42 5.86
N ARG A 193 -10.03 -2.61 5.35
CA ARG A 193 -9.71 -3.77 6.20
C ARG A 193 -8.41 -3.62 6.98
N PHE A 194 -7.43 -2.88 6.47
CA PHE A 194 -6.25 -2.53 7.25
C PHE A 194 -6.62 -1.56 8.38
N PHE A 195 -7.41 -0.53 8.13
CA PHE A 195 -7.85 0.45 9.13
C PHE A 195 -8.86 -0.12 10.12
N HIS A 196 -9.64 -1.12 9.72
CA HIS A 196 -10.47 -1.91 10.63
C HIS A 196 -9.62 -2.87 11.49
N ALA A 197 -8.58 -3.49 10.93
CA ALA A 197 -7.68 -4.39 11.67
C ALA A 197 -6.67 -3.67 12.57
N VAL A 198 -6.25 -2.46 12.16
CA VAL A 198 -5.50 -1.48 12.96
C VAL A 198 -6.47 -0.55 13.68
N GLY A 199 -7.77 -0.90 13.71
CA GLY A 199 -8.74 -0.35 14.63
C GLY A 199 -8.07 -0.29 15.98
N ILE A 200 -7.66 0.93 16.33
CA ILE A 200 -7.04 1.26 17.59
C ILE A 200 -7.93 0.54 18.59
N LYS A 201 -7.36 -0.45 19.29
CA LYS A 201 -8.04 -1.01 20.45
C LYS A 201 -8.48 0.19 21.24
N ALA A 202 -9.77 0.50 21.20
CA ALA A 202 -10.40 1.54 22.00
C ALA A 202 -10.53 1.02 23.44
N SER A 203 -9.40 0.54 23.95
CA SER A 203 -9.14 0.09 25.30
C SER A 203 -7.66 0.36 25.53
N HIS A 204 -7.38 1.42 26.28
CA HIS A 204 -6.06 1.93 26.67
C HIS A 204 -5.42 2.99 25.75
N VAL A 205 -6.12 4.10 25.56
CA VAL A 205 -5.57 5.43 25.88
C VAL A 205 -6.47 6.04 26.93
#